data_AF-A0A101INI5-F1
#
_entry.id   AF-A0A101INI5-F1
#
_cell.length_a   1.000
_cell.length_b   1.000
_cell.length_c   1.000
_cell.angle_alpha   90.00
_cell.angle_beta   90.00
_cell.angle_gamma   90.00
#
_symmetry.space_group_name_H-M   'P 1'
#
loop_
_entity.id
_entity.type
_entity.pdbx_description
1 polymer ?
#
loop_
_entity_poly.entity_id
_entity_poly.type
_entity_poly.pdbx_seq_one_letter_code
_entity_poly.pdbx_strand_id
1 'polypeptide(L)'
;MKKKNRLLLYGFFALLFIVLLAILCSTSLAQEFSAQIKITQPEQTYYYDYFVKDHLYRLEGEDSSGEPIVIIANRQEDSYIGLHPIMKFYMKFSREEMFLFNPIIGWEMLTEGYHEEKVGTETISDLQCEKYGYTQEGMEGTIEAWYSPELKQRIKIIVPLINSEQSTFELLNIQVGSQDEEKFQIPDDYQKMTSPMEQIQEETVNGSGSTGSGGNLEGEAPIGRTLNAGGMLKVHVVPSLVKNLVIENLSATDTSILVTPIRSGEIIDNQVIEKTISPNGKTKPSFSNSLNIDSIEIKANEGSIKVTVLQESFFADEIERNEYYLFENFGQGLSFSDDKQVNLTIIGDNTISGISQFEVTFFQGEYQDPIEQIELSLQKDESKSWEFQPGTVKTADIVTGDSNGGIKIILEQSPIKKTELSEEEAEQLRQAIYQKDLGIVRSMLKTGIDPNLILFATDSLLMLACANGTESMVRSILDYRPDINYQDMYGNNALTKAMDNYDNYQKIVPLLLEAGINPNSSVGSAEQINSTALGKITTRALQNQSEEDYQLVRLFLEKGANVDLSTKTGTTPLMQSSYKGNLKLTQLFLQYGADKELKDAKGVTALGMAKKKGYQEIIQLLEK
;
A
#
# COMPACT_ATOMS: atom_id res chain seq x y z
N MET A 1 -41.39 -58.54 -46.00
CA MET A 1 -41.32 -59.65 -45.02
C MET A 1 -40.06 -59.54 -44.17
N LYS A 2 -40.31 -59.30 -42.89
CA LYS A 2 -39.73 -60.04 -41.77
C LYS A 2 -38.23 -59.81 -41.53
N LYS A 3 -37.89 -59.08 -40.47
CA LYS A 3 -37.87 -59.64 -39.10
C LYS A 3 -37.34 -61.08 -39.12
N LYS A 4 -36.07 -61.27 -39.48
CA LYS A 4 -35.29 -62.42 -38.99
C LYS A 4 -33.78 -62.36 -39.16
N ASN A 5 -33.19 -61.33 -39.80
CA ASN A 5 -31.73 -61.28 -39.97
C ASN A 5 -30.99 -60.19 -39.16
N ARG A 6 -31.63 -59.59 -38.16
CA ARG A 6 -30.92 -58.68 -37.24
C ARG A 6 -30.93 -59.12 -35.78
N LEU A 7 -31.61 -60.21 -35.41
CA LEU A 7 -31.67 -60.64 -34.00
C LEU A 7 -30.43 -61.41 -33.51
N LEU A 8 -29.40 -61.59 -34.36
CA LEU A 8 -28.15 -62.30 -34.01
C LEU A 8 -26.89 -61.44 -34.11
N LEU A 9 -27.00 -60.16 -34.52
CA LEU A 9 -25.88 -59.21 -34.51
C LEU A 9 -25.96 -58.19 -33.35
N TYR A 10 -27.14 -58.07 -32.72
CA TYR A 10 -27.37 -57.16 -31.59
C TYR A 10 -26.87 -57.72 -30.24
N GLY A 11 -26.46 -58.98 -30.17
CA GLY A 11 -25.79 -59.55 -28.99
C GLY A 11 -24.29 -59.22 -28.92
N PHE A 12 -23.66 -58.87 -30.04
CA PHE A 12 -22.22 -58.56 -30.08
C PHE A 12 -21.93 -57.06 -30.07
N PHE A 13 -22.86 -56.23 -30.56
CA PHE A 13 -22.75 -54.76 -30.47
C PHE A 13 -23.23 -54.19 -29.14
N ALA A 14 -24.09 -54.89 -28.38
CA ALA A 14 -24.54 -54.40 -27.07
C ALA A 14 -23.47 -54.53 -25.96
N LEU A 15 -22.54 -55.49 -26.07
CA LEU A 15 -21.43 -55.60 -25.13
C LEU A 15 -20.29 -54.62 -25.45
N LEU A 16 -20.08 -54.28 -26.73
CA LEU A 16 -19.09 -53.27 -27.12
C LEU A 16 -19.58 -51.84 -26.83
N PHE A 17 -20.89 -51.59 -26.81
CA PHE A 17 -21.45 -50.27 -26.50
C PHE A 17 -21.49 -49.97 -25.00
N ILE A 18 -21.57 -50.99 -24.12
CA ILE A 18 -21.50 -50.78 -22.65
C ILE A 18 -20.05 -50.66 -22.17
N VAL A 19 -19.07 -51.26 -22.87
CA VAL A 19 -17.65 -51.04 -22.58
C VAL A 19 -17.12 -49.74 -23.24
N LEU A 20 -17.73 -49.24 -24.32
CA LEU A 20 -17.41 -47.90 -24.85
C LEU A 20 -18.16 -46.73 -24.17
N LEU A 21 -19.30 -46.95 -23.51
CA LEU A 21 -19.93 -45.90 -22.69
C LEU A 21 -19.42 -45.82 -21.25
N ALA A 22 -18.59 -46.77 -20.81
CA ALA A 22 -17.84 -46.66 -19.55
C ALA A 22 -16.44 -46.02 -19.73
N ILE A 23 -16.05 -45.65 -20.96
CA ILE A 23 -14.74 -45.03 -21.26
C ILE A 23 -14.88 -43.60 -21.81
N LEU A 24 -16.10 -43.06 -21.95
CA LEU A 24 -16.33 -41.68 -22.43
C LEU A 24 -17.08 -40.76 -21.44
N CYS A 25 -17.16 -41.17 -20.17
CA CYS A 25 -17.46 -40.29 -19.04
C CYS A 25 -16.38 -40.43 -17.97
N SER A 26 -15.11 -40.25 -18.35
CA SER A 26 -14.19 -39.60 -17.43
C SER A 26 -14.29 -38.11 -17.72
N THR A 27 -15.13 -37.39 -16.97
CA THR A 27 -14.73 -36.03 -16.59
C THR A 27 -13.41 -36.23 -15.86
N SER A 28 -12.28 -36.21 -16.59
CA SER A 28 -10.98 -36.32 -15.91
C SER A 28 -10.96 -35.20 -14.89
N LEU A 29 -10.86 -35.53 -13.61
CA LEU A 29 -10.61 -34.50 -12.60
C LEU A 29 -9.32 -33.78 -13.04
N ALA A 30 -9.27 -32.46 -12.84
CA ALA A 30 -8.04 -31.72 -13.09
C ALA A 30 -6.92 -32.42 -12.31
N GLN A 31 -5.77 -32.63 -12.95
CA GLN A 31 -4.68 -33.33 -12.29
C GLN A 31 -4.25 -32.52 -11.06
N GLU A 32 -4.11 -33.14 -9.90
CA GLU A 32 -3.57 -32.46 -8.72
C GLU A 32 -2.10 -32.11 -9.00
N PHE A 33 -1.67 -30.90 -8.64
CA PHE A 33 -0.28 -30.48 -8.83
C PHE A 33 0.11 -29.35 -7.89
N SER A 34 1.42 -29.15 -7.74
CA SER A 34 2.01 -27.95 -7.17
C SER A 34 2.90 -27.26 -8.19
N ALA A 35 2.99 -25.94 -8.13
CA ALA A 35 3.83 -25.12 -8.99
C ALA A 35 4.27 -23.85 -8.25
N GLN A 36 5.12 -23.06 -8.87
CA GLN A 36 5.41 -21.69 -8.46
C GLN A 36 4.88 -20.74 -9.51
N ILE A 37 4.02 -19.80 -9.14
CA ILE A 37 3.59 -18.71 -10.00
C ILE A 37 4.68 -17.66 -10.01
N LYS A 38 5.12 -17.26 -11.20
CA LYS A 38 5.94 -16.07 -11.44
C LYS A 38 5.10 -15.02 -12.15
N ILE A 39 5.00 -13.85 -11.54
CA ILE A 39 4.38 -12.67 -12.16
C ILE A 39 5.49 -11.65 -12.43
N THR A 40 5.66 -11.24 -13.68
CA THR A 40 6.61 -10.20 -14.07
C THR A 40 5.83 -8.98 -14.52
N GLN A 41 6.00 -7.86 -13.83
CA GLN A 41 5.50 -6.53 -14.20
C GLN A 41 6.70 -5.63 -14.56
N PRO A 42 6.49 -4.46 -15.19
CA PRO A 42 7.60 -3.60 -15.62
C PRO A 42 8.57 -3.20 -14.50
N GLU A 43 8.05 -3.02 -13.28
CA GLU A 43 8.82 -2.53 -12.14
C GLU A 43 9.27 -3.63 -11.16
N GLN A 44 8.59 -4.78 -11.14
CA GLN A 44 8.82 -5.83 -10.15
C GLN A 44 8.42 -7.24 -10.61
N THR A 45 9.04 -8.26 -10.01
CA THR A 45 8.67 -9.68 -10.19
C THR A 45 8.25 -10.30 -8.86
N TYR A 46 7.14 -11.04 -8.86
CA TYR A 46 6.57 -11.70 -7.69
C TYR A 46 6.55 -13.21 -7.87
N TYR A 47 6.70 -13.93 -6.76
CA TYR A 47 6.69 -15.39 -6.71
C TYR A 47 5.70 -15.89 -5.67
N TYR A 48 4.88 -16.88 -6.04
CA TYR A 48 3.92 -17.51 -5.13
C TYR A 48 3.98 -19.02 -5.27
N ASP A 49 3.91 -19.74 -4.16
CA ASP A 49 3.69 -21.18 -4.18
C ASP A 49 2.22 -21.46 -4.45
N TYR A 50 1.97 -22.41 -5.34
CA TYR A 50 0.65 -22.67 -5.89
C TYR A 50 0.31 -24.16 -5.82
N PHE A 51 -0.84 -24.48 -5.24
CA PHE A 51 -1.30 -25.85 -5.06
C PHE A 51 -2.71 -25.99 -5.61
N VAL A 52 -2.95 -27.07 -6.35
CA VAL A 52 -4.25 -27.36 -6.99
C VAL A 52 -4.70 -28.76 -6.61
N LYS A 53 -5.91 -28.85 -6.06
CA LYS A 53 -6.60 -30.10 -5.71
C LYS A 53 -8.04 -30.04 -6.20
N ASP A 54 -8.34 -30.73 -7.29
CA ASP A 54 -9.67 -30.71 -7.94
C ASP A 54 -10.17 -29.28 -8.25
N HIS A 55 -11.11 -28.76 -7.45
CA HIS A 55 -11.70 -27.43 -7.55
C HIS A 55 -11.18 -26.46 -6.46
N LEU A 56 -10.26 -26.93 -5.63
CA LEU A 56 -9.61 -26.19 -4.56
C LEU A 56 -8.24 -25.70 -5.01
N TYR A 57 -7.98 -24.44 -4.72
CA TYR A 57 -6.76 -23.75 -5.12
C TYR A 57 -6.20 -23.04 -3.92
N ARG A 58 -4.88 -23.14 -3.76
CA ARG A 58 -4.17 -22.47 -2.68
C ARG A 58 -2.97 -21.71 -3.23
N LEU A 59 -2.89 -20.44 -2.87
CA LEU A 59 -1.78 -19.56 -3.15
C LEU A 59 -1.11 -19.23 -1.82
N GLU A 60 0.21 -19.31 -1.77
CA GLU A 60 1.02 -18.84 -0.64
C GLU A 60 2.09 -17.89 -1.18
N GLY A 61 2.27 -16.74 -0.54
CA GLY A 61 3.35 -15.82 -0.90
C GLY A 61 3.39 -14.63 0.04
N GLU A 62 3.97 -13.54 -0.42
CA GLU A 62 4.03 -12.28 0.31
C GLU A 62 3.14 -11.24 -0.39
N ASP A 63 2.46 -10.40 0.37
CA ASP A 63 1.76 -9.24 -0.18
C ASP A 63 2.73 -8.09 -0.50
N SER A 64 2.21 -6.94 -0.94
CA SER A 64 3.02 -5.77 -1.29
C SER A 64 3.82 -5.19 -0.11
N SER A 65 3.49 -5.56 1.13
CA SER A 65 4.21 -5.16 2.35
C SER A 65 5.32 -6.14 2.76
N GLY A 66 5.39 -7.31 2.10
CA GLY A 66 6.32 -8.39 2.45
C GLY A 66 5.79 -9.33 3.53
N GLU A 67 4.53 -9.16 3.97
CA GLU A 67 3.90 -10.05 4.95
C GLU A 67 3.35 -11.30 4.26
N PRO A 68 3.46 -12.49 4.89
CA PRO A 68 2.98 -13.73 4.31
C PRO A 68 1.45 -13.71 4.22
N ILE A 69 0.92 -14.04 3.05
CA ILE A 69 -0.50 -14.21 2.79
C ILE A 69 -0.76 -15.58 2.18
N VAL A 70 -1.88 -16.17 2.60
CA VAL A 70 -2.36 -17.43 2.04
C VAL A 70 -3.79 -17.23 1.55
N ILE A 71 -4.06 -17.65 0.32
CA ILE A 71 -5.39 -17.57 -0.28
C ILE A 71 -5.85 -18.97 -0.60
N ILE A 72 -7.06 -19.31 -0.18
CA ILE A 72 -7.76 -20.55 -0.55
C ILE A 72 -8.98 -20.17 -1.37
N ALA A 73 -9.12 -20.76 -2.55
CA ALA A 73 -10.26 -20.58 -3.43
C ALA A 73 -10.92 -21.92 -3.73
N ASN A 74 -12.23 -21.99 -3.48
CA ASN A 74 -13.10 -23.07 -3.95
C ASN A 74 -13.86 -22.56 -5.17
N ARG A 75 -13.46 -22.98 -6.37
CA ARG A 75 -14.09 -22.54 -7.63
C ARG A 75 -15.45 -23.15 -7.89
N GLN A 76 -15.78 -24.28 -7.26
CA GLN A 76 -17.08 -24.91 -7.42
C GLN A 76 -18.15 -24.16 -6.61
N GLU A 77 -17.79 -23.64 -5.44
CA GLU A 77 -18.68 -22.90 -4.55
C GLU A 77 -18.57 -21.38 -4.68
N ASP A 78 -17.69 -20.89 -5.56
CA ASP A 78 -17.35 -19.47 -5.71
C ASP A 78 -16.98 -18.81 -4.38
N SER A 79 -16.17 -19.51 -3.57
CA SER A 79 -15.80 -19.12 -2.22
C SER A 79 -14.29 -18.85 -2.11
N TYR A 80 -13.95 -17.74 -1.45
CA TYR A 80 -12.57 -17.28 -1.35
C TYR A 80 -12.24 -16.89 0.08
N ILE A 81 -11.10 -17.34 0.58
CA ILE A 81 -10.64 -17.14 1.94
C ILE A 81 -9.20 -16.64 1.90
N GLY A 82 -8.94 -15.50 2.54
CA GLY A 82 -7.58 -15.05 2.85
C GLY A 82 -7.22 -15.37 4.29
N LEU A 83 -6.02 -15.88 4.51
CA LEU A 83 -5.45 -16.29 5.78
C LEU A 83 -4.19 -15.48 6.03
N HIS A 84 -4.07 -14.88 7.22
CA HIS A 84 -2.83 -14.24 7.67
C HIS A 84 -2.07 -15.21 8.59
N PRO A 85 -0.92 -15.79 8.16
CA PRO A 85 -0.23 -16.84 8.90
C PRO A 85 0.36 -16.42 10.24
N ILE A 86 0.76 -15.16 10.38
CA ILE A 86 1.34 -14.60 11.60
C ILE A 86 0.25 -14.19 12.58
N MET A 87 -0.74 -13.43 12.12
CA MET A 87 -1.79 -12.89 12.97
C MET A 87 -2.93 -13.87 13.27
N LYS A 88 -2.95 -15.04 12.62
CA LYS A 88 -3.90 -16.13 12.88
C LYS A 88 -5.36 -15.69 12.77
N PHE A 89 -5.68 -14.93 11.72
CA PHE A 89 -7.05 -14.61 11.36
C PHE A 89 -7.33 -14.92 9.89
N TYR A 90 -8.62 -15.06 9.58
CA TYR A 90 -9.09 -15.29 8.21
C TYR A 90 -10.26 -14.37 7.85
N MET A 91 -10.33 -14.04 6.57
CA MET A 91 -11.40 -13.24 5.98
C MET A 91 -12.02 -14.01 4.81
N LYS A 92 -13.32 -13.83 4.60
CA LYS A 92 -14.01 -14.32 3.41
C LYS A 92 -14.16 -13.18 2.41
N PHE A 93 -13.93 -13.49 1.15
CA PHE A 93 -13.99 -12.53 0.06
C PHE A 93 -15.01 -12.96 -1.00
N SER A 94 -15.64 -11.99 -1.65
CA SER A 94 -16.36 -12.21 -2.89
C SER A 94 -15.38 -12.41 -4.05
N ARG A 95 -15.87 -12.95 -5.17
CA ARG A 95 -15.08 -13.13 -6.38
C ARG A 95 -14.45 -11.81 -6.87
N GLU A 96 -15.17 -10.71 -6.73
CA GLU A 96 -14.73 -9.37 -7.14
C GLU A 96 -13.66 -8.78 -6.22
N GLU A 97 -13.72 -9.06 -4.92
CA GLU A 97 -12.70 -8.61 -3.95
C GLU A 97 -11.37 -9.32 -4.18
N MET A 98 -11.40 -10.57 -4.66
CA MET A 98 -10.21 -11.36 -4.95
C MET A 98 -9.42 -10.92 -6.18
N PHE A 99 -9.97 -10.04 -7.01
CA PHE A 99 -9.32 -9.53 -8.23
C PHE A 99 -7.90 -8.99 -7.95
N LEU A 100 -7.72 -8.31 -6.81
CA LEU A 100 -6.44 -7.71 -6.42
C LEU A 100 -5.43 -8.72 -5.84
N PHE A 101 -5.89 -9.89 -5.37
CA PHE A 101 -5.08 -10.80 -4.56
C PHE A 101 -4.83 -12.16 -5.23
N ASN A 102 -5.65 -12.55 -6.20
CA ASN A 102 -5.52 -13.82 -6.90
C ASN A 102 -5.29 -13.59 -8.40
N PRO A 103 -4.05 -13.76 -8.90
CA PRO A 103 -3.69 -13.43 -10.29
C PRO A 103 -4.45 -14.27 -11.33
N ILE A 104 -4.95 -15.45 -10.94
CA ILE A 104 -5.67 -16.34 -11.83
C ILE A 104 -7.14 -15.92 -11.95
N ILE A 105 -7.74 -15.44 -10.86
CA ILE A 105 -9.08 -14.85 -10.89
C ILE A 105 -9.03 -13.50 -11.61
N GLY A 106 -8.01 -12.69 -11.31
CA GLY A 106 -7.76 -11.43 -12.01
C GLY A 106 -7.71 -11.62 -13.52
N TRP A 107 -6.99 -12.63 -14.00
CA TRP A 107 -6.97 -13.01 -15.41
C TRP A 107 -8.36 -13.38 -15.98
N GLU A 108 -9.10 -14.26 -15.31
CA GLU A 108 -10.42 -14.71 -15.78
C GLU A 108 -11.40 -13.56 -15.88
N MET A 109 -11.30 -12.58 -14.98
CA MET A 109 -12.10 -11.35 -15.01
C MET A 109 -11.64 -10.39 -16.11
N LEU A 110 -10.32 -10.22 -16.31
CA LEU A 110 -9.77 -9.34 -17.35
C LEU A 110 -10.18 -9.75 -18.76
N THR A 111 -10.27 -11.06 -19.01
CA THR A 111 -10.61 -11.60 -20.33
C THR A 111 -12.10 -11.87 -20.51
N GLU A 112 -12.93 -11.55 -19.52
CA GLU A 112 -14.37 -11.69 -19.61
C GLU A 112 -14.92 -10.78 -20.72
N GLY A 113 -15.51 -11.39 -21.76
CA GLY A 113 -16.03 -10.68 -22.93
C GLY A 113 -15.03 -10.45 -24.07
N TYR A 114 -13.79 -10.94 -23.97
CA TYR A 114 -12.84 -10.94 -25.09
C TYR A 114 -13.16 -12.04 -26.10
N HIS A 115 -12.85 -11.82 -27.38
CA HIS A 115 -12.87 -12.88 -28.38
C HIS A 115 -11.63 -13.76 -28.26
N GLU A 116 -11.84 -15.01 -27.86
CA GLU A 116 -10.80 -16.05 -27.74
C GLU A 116 -10.63 -16.83 -29.05
N GLU A 117 -9.41 -16.85 -29.59
CA GLU A 117 -9.06 -17.63 -30.78
C GLU A 117 -7.84 -18.52 -30.51
N LYS A 118 -7.91 -19.80 -30.90
CA LYS A 118 -6.76 -20.71 -30.84
C LYS A 118 -5.80 -20.41 -31.99
N VAL A 119 -4.61 -19.92 -31.65
CA VAL A 119 -3.60 -19.48 -32.63
C VAL A 119 -2.49 -20.50 -32.88
N GLY A 120 -2.35 -21.52 -32.03
CA GLY A 120 -1.36 -22.58 -32.24
C GLY A 120 -1.22 -23.57 -31.09
N THR A 121 -0.12 -24.33 -31.13
CA THR A 121 0.29 -25.26 -30.06
C THR A 121 1.78 -25.11 -29.82
N GLU A 122 2.19 -25.13 -28.55
CA GLU A 122 3.59 -24.95 -28.13
C GLU A 122 3.88 -25.85 -26.93
N THR A 123 5.12 -26.30 -26.77
CA THR A 123 5.55 -27.07 -25.61
C THR A 123 6.18 -26.14 -24.57
N ILE A 124 5.59 -26.07 -23.37
CA ILE A 124 6.09 -25.25 -22.26
C ILE A 124 6.23 -26.16 -21.03
N SER A 125 7.41 -26.15 -20.40
CA SER A 125 7.69 -26.97 -19.21
C SER A 125 7.34 -28.45 -19.40
N ASP A 126 7.72 -29.01 -20.55
CA ASP A 126 7.42 -30.38 -21.01
C ASP A 126 5.93 -30.72 -21.25
N LEU A 127 5.03 -29.75 -21.09
CA LEU A 127 3.58 -29.89 -21.34
C LEU A 127 3.22 -29.40 -22.75
N GLN A 128 2.42 -30.18 -23.48
CA GLN A 128 1.81 -29.73 -24.73
C GLN A 128 0.69 -28.74 -24.44
N CYS A 129 0.89 -27.48 -24.85
CA CYS A 129 -0.04 -26.40 -24.59
C CYS A 129 -0.70 -25.89 -25.87
N GLU A 130 -1.96 -25.49 -25.74
CA GLU A 130 -2.72 -24.78 -26.76
C GLU A 130 -2.53 -23.28 -26.55
N LYS A 131 -2.04 -22.58 -27.57
CA LYS A 131 -1.85 -21.12 -27.53
C LYS A 131 -3.12 -20.43 -28.02
N TYR A 132 -3.60 -19.46 -27.24
CA TYR A 132 -4.78 -18.65 -27.49
C TYR A 132 -4.40 -17.17 -27.56
N GLY A 133 -5.05 -16.44 -28.47
CA GLY A 133 -5.05 -14.98 -28.51
C GLY A 133 -6.42 -14.45 -28.06
N TYR A 134 -6.42 -13.38 -27.27
CA TYR A 134 -7.62 -12.67 -26.84
C TYR A 134 -7.60 -11.25 -27.39
N THR A 135 -8.70 -10.86 -28.03
CA THR A 135 -8.87 -9.55 -28.66
C THR A 135 -10.21 -8.94 -28.28
N GLN A 136 -10.27 -7.61 -28.21
CA GLN A 136 -11.49 -6.87 -27.96
C GLN A 136 -11.54 -5.65 -28.89
N GLU A 137 -12.71 -5.36 -29.48
CA GLU A 137 -12.88 -4.18 -30.34
C GLU A 137 -12.54 -2.90 -29.57
N GLY A 138 -11.55 -2.14 -30.09
CA GLY A 138 -11.14 -0.85 -29.51
C GLY A 138 -9.92 -0.90 -28.59
N MET A 139 -9.32 -2.07 -28.32
CA MET A 139 -8.03 -2.16 -27.62
C MET A 139 -6.86 -2.42 -28.58
N GLU A 140 -5.74 -1.72 -28.38
CA GLU A 140 -4.47 -2.00 -29.06
C GLU A 140 -3.68 -3.08 -28.30
N GLY A 141 -3.42 -4.20 -28.96
CA GLY A 141 -2.67 -5.32 -28.39
C GLY A 141 -3.45 -6.63 -28.39
N THR A 142 -2.74 -7.76 -28.43
CA THR A 142 -3.34 -9.09 -28.29
C THR A 142 -2.78 -9.73 -27.05
N ILE A 143 -3.67 -10.11 -26.14
CA ILE A 143 -3.29 -10.88 -24.97
C ILE A 143 -3.08 -12.33 -25.41
N GLU A 144 -2.01 -12.97 -24.96
CA GLU A 144 -1.71 -14.36 -25.31
C GLU A 144 -1.76 -15.26 -24.07
N ALA A 145 -2.36 -16.45 -24.19
CA ALA A 145 -2.35 -17.44 -23.10
C ALA A 145 -2.08 -18.86 -23.61
N TRP A 146 -1.44 -19.67 -22.78
CA TRP A 146 -1.12 -21.07 -23.06
C TRP A 146 -1.87 -21.96 -22.10
N TYR A 147 -2.77 -22.78 -22.63
CA TYR A 147 -3.56 -23.75 -21.89
C TYR A 147 -2.92 -25.13 -21.94
N SER A 148 -2.71 -25.77 -20.79
CA SER A 148 -2.36 -27.19 -20.71
C SER A 148 -3.64 -28.02 -20.60
N PRO A 149 -3.98 -28.86 -21.60
CA PRO A 149 -5.10 -29.78 -21.51
C PRO A 149 -4.89 -30.87 -20.43
N GLU A 150 -3.63 -31.17 -20.11
CA GLU A 150 -3.24 -32.13 -19.06
C GLU A 150 -3.60 -31.62 -17.67
N LEU A 151 -3.20 -30.38 -17.35
CA LEU A 151 -3.52 -29.75 -16.06
C LEU A 151 -4.91 -29.11 -16.01
N LYS A 152 -5.56 -28.95 -17.17
CA LYS A 152 -6.78 -28.16 -17.36
C LYS A 152 -6.66 -26.72 -16.87
N GLN A 153 -5.50 -26.11 -17.10
CA GLN A 153 -5.23 -24.74 -16.63
C GLN A 153 -4.35 -23.95 -17.59
N ARG A 154 -4.49 -22.62 -17.59
CA ARG A 154 -3.56 -21.71 -18.26
C ARG A 154 -2.26 -21.66 -17.46
N ILE A 155 -1.15 -22.00 -18.10
CA ILE A 155 0.16 -22.10 -17.45
C ILE A 155 1.07 -20.91 -17.77
N LYS A 156 0.73 -20.14 -18.80
CA LYS A 156 1.42 -18.91 -19.18
C LYS A 156 0.45 -17.91 -19.79
N ILE A 157 0.63 -16.64 -19.48
CA ILE A 157 -0.19 -15.53 -19.95
C ILE A 157 0.70 -14.32 -20.18
N ILE A 158 0.49 -13.60 -21.27
CA ILE A 158 1.18 -12.34 -21.61
C ILE A 158 0.12 -11.28 -21.89
N VAL A 159 0.18 -10.19 -21.13
CA VAL A 159 -0.71 -9.03 -21.27
C VAL A 159 0.12 -7.83 -21.75
N PRO A 160 -0.12 -7.30 -22.97
CA PRO A 160 0.53 -6.09 -23.43
C PRO A 160 -0.01 -4.87 -22.68
N LEU A 161 0.88 -3.99 -22.22
CA LEU A 161 0.55 -2.70 -21.61
C LEU A 161 0.74 -1.57 -22.64
N ILE A 162 0.07 -0.43 -22.42
CA ILE A 162 -0.10 0.69 -23.35
C ILE A 162 1.24 1.30 -23.85
N ASN A 163 2.39 1.01 -23.19
CA ASN A 163 3.71 1.56 -23.48
C ASN A 163 4.72 0.55 -24.09
N SER A 164 4.28 -0.56 -24.69
CA SER A 164 5.13 -1.66 -25.20
C SER A 164 5.83 -2.51 -24.14
N GLU A 165 5.50 -2.31 -22.86
CA GLU A 165 5.90 -3.20 -21.77
C GLU A 165 4.88 -4.33 -21.63
N GLN A 166 5.29 -5.48 -21.10
CA GLN A 166 4.43 -6.66 -20.97
C GLN A 166 4.38 -7.13 -19.53
N SER A 167 3.17 -7.46 -19.05
CA SER A 167 2.99 -8.23 -17.82
C SER A 167 2.87 -9.70 -18.17
N THR A 168 3.60 -10.57 -17.46
CA THR A 168 3.58 -12.02 -17.71
C THR A 168 3.21 -12.78 -16.45
N PHE A 169 2.34 -13.78 -16.58
CA PHE A 169 2.12 -14.81 -15.57
C PHE A 169 2.64 -16.15 -16.12
N GLU A 170 3.39 -16.91 -15.32
CA GLU A 170 3.94 -18.21 -15.71
C GLU A 170 3.98 -19.19 -14.53
N LEU A 171 3.58 -20.44 -14.77
CA LEU A 171 3.78 -21.54 -13.83
C LEU A 171 5.14 -22.19 -14.06
N LEU A 172 5.97 -22.15 -13.03
CA LEU A 172 7.28 -22.76 -12.95
C LEU A 172 7.25 -24.00 -12.05
N ASN A 173 8.24 -24.87 -12.21
CA ASN A 173 8.47 -26.02 -11.33
C ASN A 173 7.22 -26.90 -11.11
N ILE A 174 6.44 -27.12 -12.16
CA ILE A 174 5.19 -27.88 -12.08
C ILE A 174 5.49 -29.34 -11.68
N GLN A 175 4.91 -29.77 -10.56
CA GLN A 175 5.01 -31.13 -10.03
C GLN A 175 3.61 -31.72 -9.94
N VAL A 176 3.30 -32.59 -10.89
CA VAL A 176 2.05 -33.35 -10.92
C VAL A 176 2.08 -34.41 -9.82
N GLY A 177 1.06 -34.41 -8.95
CA GLY A 177 0.99 -35.32 -7.82
C GLY A 177 -0.09 -34.92 -6.82
N SER A 178 -0.46 -35.87 -5.95
CA SER A 178 -1.57 -35.63 -5.01
C SER A 178 -1.23 -34.55 -3.97
N GLN A 179 -2.20 -33.70 -3.66
CA GLN A 179 -2.14 -32.64 -2.67
C GLN A 179 -2.87 -33.04 -1.39
N ASP A 180 -2.31 -32.59 -0.26
CA ASP A 180 -2.91 -32.77 1.07
C ASP A 180 -4.18 -31.91 1.22
N GLU A 181 -5.29 -32.54 1.59
CA GLU A 181 -6.59 -31.90 1.74
C GLU A 181 -6.60 -30.89 2.91
N GLU A 182 -5.84 -31.15 3.97
CA GLU A 182 -5.77 -30.27 5.15
C GLU A 182 -5.22 -28.88 4.78
N LYS A 183 -4.40 -28.77 3.74
CA LYS A 183 -3.89 -27.48 3.26
C LYS A 183 -4.98 -26.54 2.75
N PHE A 184 -6.14 -27.06 2.33
CA PHE A 184 -7.22 -26.24 1.76
C PHE A 184 -8.31 -25.91 2.79
N GLN A 185 -8.05 -26.15 4.08
CA GLN A 185 -8.95 -25.83 5.17
C GLN A 185 -8.40 -24.65 6.00
N ILE A 186 -9.29 -23.96 6.70
CA ILE A 186 -8.91 -22.94 7.69
C ILE A 186 -8.37 -23.68 8.90
N PRO A 187 -7.14 -23.39 9.38
CA PRO A 187 -6.62 -24.03 10.59
C PRO A 187 -7.44 -23.66 11.83
N ASP A 188 -7.59 -24.61 12.76
CA ASP A 188 -8.45 -24.47 13.95
C ASP A 188 -8.08 -23.29 14.86
N ASP A 189 -6.83 -22.80 14.81
CA ASP A 189 -6.33 -21.69 15.61
C ASP A 189 -6.64 -20.30 15.02
N TYR A 190 -7.33 -20.22 13.87
CA TYR A 190 -7.60 -18.94 13.17
C TYR A 190 -8.95 -18.34 13.59
N GLN A 191 -8.94 -17.03 13.85
CA GLN A 191 -10.15 -16.27 14.16
C GLN A 191 -10.77 -15.64 12.91
N LYS A 192 -12.11 -15.75 12.74
CA LYS A 192 -12.81 -15.06 11.66
C LYS A 192 -12.81 -13.55 11.95
N MET A 193 -12.32 -12.74 11.02
CA MET A 193 -12.54 -11.30 11.02
C MET A 193 -13.67 -10.95 10.04
N THR A 194 -14.51 -10.02 10.46
CA THR A 194 -15.63 -9.48 9.69
C THR A 194 -15.05 -8.57 8.61
N SER A 195 -15.36 -8.82 7.34
CA SER A 195 -14.93 -7.90 6.28
C SER A 195 -15.61 -6.53 6.48
N PRO A 196 -15.03 -5.42 5.97
CA PRO A 196 -15.67 -4.10 6.04
C PRO A 196 -17.11 -4.08 5.51
N MET A 197 -17.48 -5.00 4.60
CA MET A 197 -18.85 -5.16 4.10
C MET A 197 -19.77 -5.99 5.01
N GLU A 198 -19.24 -6.95 5.78
CA GLU A 198 -20.03 -7.69 6.79
C GLU A 198 -20.32 -6.79 8.02
N GLN A 199 -19.44 -5.83 8.36
CA GLN A 199 -19.68 -4.86 9.44
C GLN A 199 -20.88 -3.95 9.17
N ILE A 200 -21.17 -3.68 7.89
CA ILE A 200 -22.33 -2.90 7.45
C ILE A 200 -23.66 -3.67 7.68
N GLN A 201 -23.63 -5.01 7.78
CA GLN A 201 -24.84 -5.82 7.97
C GLN A 201 -25.28 -5.92 9.45
N GLU A 202 -24.39 -5.80 10.43
CA GLU A 202 -24.73 -5.97 11.85
C GLU A 202 -25.46 -4.76 12.47
N GLU A 203 -25.43 -3.58 11.84
CA GLU A 203 -26.12 -2.38 12.35
C GLU A 203 -27.60 -2.26 11.92
N THR A 204 -28.12 -3.15 11.07
CA THR A 204 -29.51 -3.06 10.54
C THR A 204 -30.56 -3.86 11.31
N VAL A 205 -30.46 -3.92 12.64
CA VAL A 205 -31.57 -4.36 13.51
C VAL A 205 -31.77 -3.39 14.66
N ASN A 206 -32.32 -2.21 14.39
CA ASN A 206 -33.38 -1.57 15.18
C ASN A 206 -33.90 -0.30 14.48
N GLY A 207 -35.23 -0.19 14.39
CA GLY A 207 -35.97 0.78 13.58
C GLY A 207 -35.70 2.26 13.91
N SER A 208 -36.20 3.22 13.15
CA SER A 208 -37.57 3.30 12.63
C SER A 208 -37.67 4.37 11.54
N GLY A 209 -38.60 4.19 10.60
CA GLY A 209 -38.75 5.00 9.41
C GLY A 209 -38.90 6.51 9.63
N SER A 210 -38.31 7.26 8.71
CA SER A 210 -38.65 8.65 8.44
C SER A 210 -39.30 8.74 7.05
N THR A 211 -40.57 9.12 7.05
CA THR A 211 -41.31 9.60 5.89
C THR A 211 -40.73 10.93 5.38
N GLY A 212 -40.42 11.05 4.07
CA GLY A 212 -40.19 12.38 3.47
C GLY A 212 -39.59 12.40 2.06
N SER A 213 -40.45 12.64 1.07
CA SER A 213 -40.17 13.28 -0.24
C SER A 213 -39.36 12.49 -1.29
N GLY A 214 -40.06 11.77 -2.17
CA GLY A 214 -39.56 11.43 -3.51
C GLY A 214 -39.47 12.68 -4.38
N GLY A 215 -38.43 13.50 -4.16
CA GLY A 215 -38.13 14.68 -4.96
C GLY A 215 -37.31 14.35 -6.19
N ASN A 216 -37.46 15.13 -7.25
CA ASN A 216 -36.50 15.16 -8.35
C ASN A 216 -35.23 15.87 -7.85
N LEU A 217 -34.11 15.16 -7.88
CA LEU A 217 -32.80 15.65 -7.48
C LEU A 217 -31.99 15.96 -8.74
N GLU A 218 -31.13 16.98 -8.67
CA GLU A 218 -30.24 17.36 -9.76
C GLU A 218 -28.85 17.69 -9.20
N GLY A 219 -27.79 17.34 -9.95
CA GLY A 219 -26.42 17.68 -9.58
C GLY A 219 -25.40 17.29 -10.65
N GLU A 220 -24.13 17.58 -10.42
CA GLU A 220 -23.03 17.27 -11.33
C GLU A 220 -22.22 16.09 -10.79
N ALA A 221 -21.76 15.19 -11.65
CA ALA A 221 -20.93 14.06 -11.20
C ALA A 221 -19.46 14.48 -10.94
N PRO A 222 -18.74 13.79 -10.04
CA PRO A 222 -19.18 12.60 -9.31
C PRO A 222 -20.23 12.93 -8.25
N ILE A 223 -21.28 12.09 -8.17
CA ILE A 223 -22.42 12.33 -7.29
C ILE A 223 -22.99 11.02 -6.76
N GLY A 224 -23.44 11.06 -5.51
CA GLY A 224 -24.19 9.98 -4.89
C GLY A 224 -25.54 10.46 -4.35
N ARG A 225 -26.66 9.80 -4.68
CA ARG A 225 -27.97 10.05 -4.01
C ARG A 225 -28.72 8.77 -3.67
N THR A 226 -29.47 8.79 -2.58
CA THR A 226 -30.51 7.79 -2.29
C THR A 226 -31.83 8.23 -2.92
N LEU A 227 -32.44 7.36 -3.72
CA LEU A 227 -33.74 7.59 -4.35
C LEU A 227 -34.76 6.64 -3.77
N ASN A 228 -35.81 7.18 -3.16
CA ASN A 228 -36.97 6.42 -2.75
C ASN A 228 -37.91 6.14 -3.95
N ALA A 229 -38.89 5.27 -3.75
CA ALA A 229 -39.84 4.87 -4.80
C ALA A 229 -40.47 6.10 -5.49
N GLY A 230 -40.36 6.15 -6.81
CA GLY A 230 -40.80 7.26 -7.66
C GLY A 230 -39.81 8.42 -7.81
N GLY A 231 -38.70 8.41 -7.06
CA GLY A 231 -37.66 9.45 -7.12
C GLY A 231 -36.84 9.38 -8.41
N MET A 232 -36.36 10.55 -8.83
CA MET A 232 -35.52 10.72 -10.03
C MET A 232 -34.31 11.58 -9.70
N LEU A 233 -33.14 11.18 -10.21
CA LEU A 233 -31.91 11.93 -10.16
C LEU A 233 -31.49 12.29 -11.59
N LYS A 234 -31.29 13.58 -11.85
CA LYS A 234 -30.61 14.05 -13.05
C LYS A 234 -29.17 14.41 -12.74
N VAL A 235 -28.23 13.77 -13.42
CA VAL A 235 -26.80 14.00 -13.23
C VAL A 235 -26.21 14.64 -14.47
N HIS A 236 -25.62 15.82 -14.34
CA HIS A 236 -24.78 16.43 -15.38
C HIS A 236 -23.41 15.76 -15.38
N VAL A 237 -22.94 15.39 -16.56
CA VAL A 237 -21.67 14.67 -16.76
C VAL A 237 -20.83 15.33 -17.84
N VAL A 238 -19.51 15.18 -17.77
CA VAL A 238 -18.61 15.72 -18.79
C VAL A 238 -18.65 14.81 -20.03
N PRO A 239 -19.00 15.33 -21.23
CA PRO A 239 -19.18 14.51 -22.43
C PRO A 239 -17.96 13.66 -22.80
N SER A 240 -16.75 14.17 -22.61
CA SER A 240 -15.49 13.51 -22.99
C SER A 240 -15.02 12.41 -22.04
N LEU A 241 -15.68 12.19 -20.90
CA LEU A 241 -15.25 11.21 -19.88
C LEU A 241 -16.07 9.92 -19.95
N VAL A 242 -15.53 8.82 -19.43
CA VAL A 242 -16.31 7.58 -19.22
C VAL A 242 -17.17 7.76 -17.97
N LYS A 243 -18.42 7.30 -18.00
CA LYS A 243 -19.36 7.43 -16.88
C LYS A 243 -19.64 6.07 -16.29
N ASN A 244 -19.32 5.87 -15.03
CA ASN A 244 -19.56 4.62 -14.32
C ASN A 244 -20.63 4.84 -13.25
N LEU A 245 -21.68 4.02 -13.27
CA LEU A 245 -22.76 4.08 -12.30
C LEU A 245 -22.71 2.86 -11.40
N VAL A 246 -23.04 3.03 -10.13
CA VAL A 246 -23.32 1.93 -9.19
C VAL A 246 -24.69 2.17 -8.61
N ILE A 247 -25.61 1.24 -8.80
CA ILE A 247 -26.97 1.32 -8.30
C ILE A 247 -27.25 0.11 -7.42
N GLU A 248 -27.54 0.34 -6.15
CA GLU A 248 -27.73 -0.69 -5.12
C GLU A 248 -29.19 -0.66 -4.64
N ASN A 249 -29.80 -1.83 -4.49
CA ASN A 249 -31.14 -1.94 -3.93
C ASN A 249 -31.08 -1.96 -2.39
N LEU A 250 -31.71 -0.97 -1.76
CA LEU A 250 -31.82 -0.84 -0.31
C LEU A 250 -33.11 -1.46 0.25
N SER A 251 -33.98 -1.94 -0.63
CA SER A 251 -35.27 -2.53 -0.28
C SER A 251 -35.14 -4.02 0.04
N ALA A 252 -36.00 -4.51 0.94
CA ALA A 252 -36.16 -5.94 1.20
C ALA A 252 -36.86 -6.71 0.06
N THR A 253 -37.29 -6.02 -1.00
CA THR A 253 -37.96 -6.58 -2.19
C THR A 253 -37.21 -6.19 -3.45
N ASP A 254 -37.47 -6.89 -4.56
CA ASP A 254 -36.97 -6.49 -5.87
C ASP A 254 -37.34 -5.02 -6.19
N THR A 255 -36.40 -4.28 -6.79
CA THR A 255 -36.57 -2.88 -7.16
C THR A 255 -36.33 -2.70 -8.65
N SER A 256 -37.29 -2.09 -9.34
CA SER A 256 -37.18 -1.70 -10.74
C SER A 256 -36.54 -0.32 -10.87
N ILE A 257 -35.57 -0.21 -11.77
CA ILE A 257 -34.87 1.05 -12.10
C ILE A 257 -34.94 1.35 -13.59
N LEU A 258 -34.82 2.64 -13.92
CA LEU A 258 -34.66 3.13 -15.29
C LEU A 258 -33.48 4.11 -15.33
N VAL A 259 -32.51 3.87 -16.21
CA VAL A 259 -31.37 4.75 -16.46
C VAL A 259 -31.42 5.24 -17.90
N THR A 260 -31.48 6.55 -18.08
CA THR A 260 -31.70 7.22 -19.37
C THR A 260 -30.53 8.15 -19.67
N PRO A 261 -29.60 7.77 -20.56
CA PRO A 261 -28.54 8.66 -21.03
C PRO A 261 -29.10 9.70 -22.03
N ILE A 262 -28.69 10.95 -21.84
CA ILE A 262 -29.15 12.11 -22.62
C ILE A 262 -27.94 12.80 -23.26
N ARG A 263 -28.09 13.12 -24.55
CA ARG A 263 -27.13 13.94 -25.30
C ARG A 263 -27.85 15.12 -25.93
N SER A 264 -27.45 16.32 -25.53
CA SER A 264 -27.97 17.59 -26.02
C SER A 264 -29.49 17.70 -25.92
N GLY A 265 -30.06 17.15 -24.85
CA GLY A 265 -31.50 17.11 -24.59
C GLY A 265 -32.26 15.99 -25.29
N GLU A 266 -31.60 15.15 -26.10
CA GLU A 266 -32.20 13.97 -26.75
C GLU A 266 -31.80 12.68 -26.04
N ILE A 267 -32.76 11.76 -25.87
CA ILE A 267 -32.52 10.43 -25.28
C ILE A 267 -31.77 9.55 -26.27
N ILE A 268 -30.75 8.82 -25.79
CA ILE A 268 -30.06 7.80 -26.58
C ILE A 268 -30.79 6.46 -26.39
N ASP A 269 -31.88 6.26 -27.12
CA ASP A 269 -32.85 5.15 -26.88
C ASP A 269 -32.21 3.76 -26.80
N ASN A 270 -31.20 3.47 -27.62
CA ASN A 270 -30.52 2.17 -27.63
C ASN A 270 -29.53 1.95 -26.47
N GLN A 271 -29.37 2.94 -25.59
CA GLN A 271 -28.53 2.89 -24.39
C GLN A 271 -29.37 3.02 -23.10
N VAL A 272 -30.70 3.09 -23.21
CA VAL A 272 -31.60 3.11 -22.04
C VAL A 272 -31.55 1.75 -21.35
N ILE A 273 -31.37 1.76 -20.03
CA ILE A 273 -31.26 0.54 -19.22
C ILE A 273 -32.45 0.47 -18.28
N GLU A 274 -33.26 -0.57 -18.46
CA GLU A 274 -34.32 -0.96 -17.53
C GLU A 274 -33.92 -2.27 -16.86
N LYS A 275 -33.92 -2.31 -15.53
CA LYS A 275 -33.43 -3.48 -14.79
C LYS A 275 -34.17 -3.65 -13.46
N THR A 276 -34.37 -4.90 -13.08
CA THR A 276 -34.83 -5.27 -11.73
C THR A 276 -33.63 -5.74 -10.92
N ILE A 277 -33.46 -5.17 -9.73
CA ILE A 277 -32.37 -5.49 -8.81
C ILE A 277 -32.96 -6.19 -7.59
N SER A 278 -32.50 -7.40 -7.30
CA SER A 278 -32.94 -8.16 -6.13
C SER A 278 -32.52 -7.51 -4.81
N PRO A 279 -33.13 -7.87 -3.66
CA PRO A 279 -32.74 -7.33 -2.36
C PRO A 279 -31.24 -7.48 -2.11
N ASN A 280 -30.60 -6.41 -1.63
CA ASN A 280 -29.14 -6.30 -1.45
C ASN A 280 -28.31 -6.50 -2.73
N GLY A 281 -28.96 -6.55 -3.89
CA GLY A 281 -28.30 -6.62 -5.19
C GLY A 281 -27.79 -5.26 -5.64
N LYS A 282 -26.81 -5.28 -6.56
CA LYS A 282 -26.27 -4.08 -7.20
C LYS A 282 -26.16 -4.26 -8.70
N THR A 283 -26.20 -3.17 -9.44
CA THR A 283 -25.90 -3.13 -10.88
C THR A 283 -24.94 -2.00 -11.18
N LYS A 284 -24.05 -2.21 -12.15
CA LYS A 284 -23.00 -1.25 -12.51
C LYS A 284 -23.05 -0.82 -13.98
N PRO A 285 -24.03 0.01 -14.41
CA PRO A 285 -24.04 0.55 -15.77
C PRO A 285 -22.78 1.36 -16.05
N SER A 286 -22.28 1.31 -17.28
CA SER A 286 -21.19 2.17 -17.74
C SER A 286 -21.51 2.73 -19.12
N PHE A 287 -21.10 3.97 -19.37
CA PHE A 287 -21.27 4.66 -20.64
C PHE A 287 -19.92 5.19 -21.12
N SER A 288 -19.52 4.82 -22.34
CA SER A 288 -18.28 5.28 -22.95
C SER A 288 -18.31 6.79 -23.24
N ASN A 289 -17.13 7.40 -23.30
CA ASN A 289 -16.98 8.79 -23.73
C ASN A 289 -17.46 9.03 -25.18
N SER A 290 -17.38 8.03 -26.05
CA SER A 290 -17.83 8.12 -27.46
C SER A 290 -19.32 8.43 -27.61
N LEU A 291 -20.14 8.18 -26.59
CA LEU A 291 -21.57 8.51 -26.61
C LEU A 291 -21.83 10.02 -26.47
N ASN A 292 -20.84 10.81 -26.00
CA ASN A 292 -20.95 12.26 -25.76
C ASN A 292 -22.18 12.65 -24.92
N ILE A 293 -22.53 11.83 -23.93
CA ILE A 293 -23.62 12.08 -22.97
C ILE A 293 -23.26 13.30 -22.12
N ASP A 294 -24.18 14.25 -21.99
CA ASP A 294 -24.04 15.43 -21.11
C ASP A 294 -24.88 15.32 -19.84
N SER A 295 -25.88 14.43 -19.82
CA SER A 295 -26.64 14.15 -18.61
C SER A 295 -27.21 12.73 -18.57
N ILE A 296 -27.40 12.19 -17.36
CA ILE A 296 -27.99 10.87 -17.13
C ILE A 296 -29.14 11.03 -16.15
N GLU A 297 -30.33 10.55 -16.52
CA GLU A 297 -31.47 10.48 -15.60
C GLU A 297 -31.59 9.06 -15.04
N ILE A 298 -31.61 8.93 -13.72
CA ILE A 298 -31.82 7.67 -13.00
C ILE A 298 -33.11 7.75 -12.21
N LYS A 299 -34.00 6.77 -12.39
CA LYS A 299 -35.29 6.70 -11.70
C LYS A 299 -35.43 5.39 -10.94
N ALA A 300 -35.88 5.48 -9.70
CA ALA A 300 -36.36 4.35 -8.91
C ALA A 300 -37.85 4.17 -9.16
N ASN A 301 -38.26 3.15 -9.93
CA ASN A 301 -39.68 2.93 -10.21
C ASN A 301 -40.42 2.39 -8.97
N GLU A 302 -39.81 1.42 -8.28
CA GLU A 302 -40.36 0.79 -7.07
C GLU A 302 -39.25 0.49 -6.05
N GLY A 303 -39.47 0.77 -4.77
CA GLY A 303 -38.46 0.60 -3.71
C GLY A 303 -37.42 1.73 -3.65
N SER A 304 -36.48 1.61 -2.71
CA SER A 304 -35.39 2.54 -2.48
C SER A 304 -34.07 2.02 -3.07
N ILE A 305 -33.34 2.90 -3.75
CA ILE A 305 -32.01 2.62 -4.31
C ILE A 305 -30.99 3.64 -3.85
N LYS A 306 -29.74 3.20 -3.76
CA LYS A 306 -28.57 4.07 -3.69
C LYS A 306 -27.98 4.18 -5.10
N VAL A 307 -27.72 5.39 -5.56
CA VAL A 307 -27.12 5.67 -6.88
C VAL A 307 -25.81 6.42 -6.68
N THR A 308 -24.74 5.93 -7.29
CA THR A 308 -23.45 6.61 -7.42
C THR A 308 -23.15 6.77 -8.89
N VAL A 309 -22.75 7.96 -9.33
CA VAL A 309 -22.30 8.26 -10.70
C VAL A 309 -20.89 8.85 -10.60
N LEU A 310 -19.94 8.17 -11.21
CA LEU A 310 -18.53 8.56 -11.28
C LEU A 310 -18.16 8.89 -12.73
N GLN A 311 -17.13 9.71 -12.90
CA GLN A 311 -16.54 9.98 -14.21
C GLN A 311 -15.05 9.71 -14.13
N GLU A 312 -14.53 8.90 -15.05
CA GLU A 312 -13.09 8.71 -15.16
C GLU A 312 -12.50 9.85 -15.96
N SER A 313 -11.62 10.61 -15.31
CA SER A 313 -10.85 11.64 -15.99
C SER A 313 -9.57 11.04 -16.56
N PHE A 314 -9.44 11.03 -17.89
CA PHE A 314 -8.16 10.78 -18.55
C PHE A 314 -7.30 12.06 -18.51
N PHE A 315 -6.78 12.42 -17.34
CA PHE A 315 -5.64 13.31 -17.31
C PHE A 315 -4.38 12.46 -17.38
N ALA A 316 -3.70 12.54 -18.52
CA ALA A 316 -2.31 12.13 -18.69
C ALA A 316 -1.37 13.20 -18.12
N ASP A 317 -1.67 13.71 -16.92
CA ASP A 317 -0.80 14.62 -16.20
C ASP A 317 -0.05 13.83 -15.12
N GLU A 318 1.14 14.30 -14.74
CA GLU A 318 1.91 13.78 -13.61
C GLU A 318 1.09 13.72 -12.29
N ILE A 319 -0.05 14.42 -12.22
CA ILE A 319 -0.93 14.53 -11.06
C ILE A 319 -2.08 13.54 -11.17
N GLU A 320 -2.11 12.54 -10.31
CA GLU A 320 -3.24 11.62 -10.15
C GLU A 320 -4.33 12.28 -9.32
N ARG A 321 -5.51 12.49 -9.92
CA ARG A 321 -6.65 13.14 -9.29
C ARG A 321 -7.82 12.19 -9.18
N ASN A 322 -8.18 11.83 -7.95
CA ASN A 322 -9.33 10.99 -7.61
C ASN A 322 -10.41 11.84 -6.93
N GLU A 323 -11.65 11.72 -7.37
CA GLU A 323 -12.78 12.38 -6.74
C GLU A 323 -13.73 11.32 -6.15
N TYR A 324 -14.05 11.46 -4.86
CA TYR A 324 -14.97 10.59 -4.13
C TYR A 324 -16.20 11.36 -3.66
N TYR A 325 -17.27 10.63 -3.37
CA TYR A 325 -18.46 11.19 -2.77
C TYR A 325 -18.93 10.28 -1.63
N LEU A 326 -18.99 10.81 -0.42
CA LEU A 326 -19.49 10.09 0.75
C LEU A 326 -20.91 10.54 1.11
N PHE A 327 -21.76 9.56 1.36
CA PHE A 327 -23.15 9.73 1.79
C PHE A 327 -23.22 9.74 3.32
N GLU A 328 -24.41 9.96 3.87
CA GLU A 328 -24.75 9.79 5.30
C GLU A 328 -24.34 8.41 5.84
N ASN A 329 -23.64 8.35 6.97
CA ASN A 329 -23.20 7.13 7.65
C ASN A 329 -22.30 6.22 6.79
N PHE A 330 -21.35 6.79 6.06
CA PHE A 330 -20.34 6.04 5.30
C PHE A 330 -18.92 6.46 5.66
N GLY A 331 -18.04 5.46 5.75
CA GLY A 331 -16.59 5.62 5.81
C GLY A 331 -15.93 5.51 4.43
N GLN A 332 -14.88 6.30 4.18
CA GLN A 332 -13.95 6.11 3.07
C GLN A 332 -12.53 6.05 3.60
N GLY A 333 -11.93 4.88 3.43
CA GLY A 333 -10.49 4.73 3.52
C GLY A 333 -9.80 5.26 2.25
N LEU A 334 -8.78 6.08 2.42
CA LEU A 334 -7.92 6.61 1.37
C LEU A 334 -6.49 6.14 1.61
N SER A 335 -5.81 5.68 0.55
CA SER A 335 -4.39 5.37 0.56
C SER A 335 -3.62 6.41 -0.23
N PHE A 336 -2.43 6.75 0.26
CA PHE A 336 -1.55 7.73 -0.36
C PHE A 336 -0.23 7.11 -0.80
N SER A 337 0.34 7.66 -1.87
CA SER A 337 1.65 7.25 -2.39
C SER A 337 2.76 7.77 -1.49
N ASP A 338 3.74 6.92 -1.19
CA ASP A 338 4.87 7.28 -0.31
C ASP A 338 5.86 8.27 -0.97
N ASP A 339 5.78 8.44 -2.29
CA ASP A 339 6.69 9.25 -3.11
C ASP A 339 6.03 10.51 -3.72
N LYS A 340 4.72 10.70 -3.53
CA LYS A 340 3.97 11.84 -4.07
C LYS A 340 3.52 12.80 -2.98
N GLN A 341 3.50 14.08 -3.33
CA GLN A 341 2.84 15.09 -2.54
C GLN A 341 1.33 14.90 -2.65
N VAL A 342 0.62 14.99 -1.53
CA VAL A 342 -0.82 14.71 -1.43
C VAL A 342 -1.56 15.99 -1.09
N ASN A 343 -2.56 16.36 -1.90
CA ASN A 343 -3.53 17.39 -1.58
C ASN A 343 -4.90 16.74 -1.42
N LEU A 344 -5.46 16.78 -0.21
CA LEU A 344 -6.80 16.30 0.10
C LEU A 344 -7.72 17.50 0.31
N THR A 345 -8.81 17.59 -0.45
CA THR A 345 -9.84 18.62 -0.27
C THR A 345 -11.19 17.96 -0.05
N ILE A 346 -11.88 18.37 1.01
CA ILE A 346 -13.24 17.94 1.32
C ILE A 346 -14.17 19.13 1.19
N ILE A 347 -15.28 18.96 0.48
CA ILE A 347 -16.29 19.99 0.17
C ILE A 347 -17.64 19.52 0.70
N GLY A 348 -18.36 20.38 1.42
CA GLY A 348 -19.73 20.09 1.83
C GLY A 348 -20.69 20.09 0.63
N ASP A 349 -21.52 19.05 0.46
CA ASP A 349 -22.50 18.96 -0.64
C ASP A 349 -23.91 18.56 -0.14
N ASN A 350 -24.24 18.90 1.10
CA ASN A 350 -25.57 18.62 1.63
C ASN A 350 -26.66 19.50 0.98
N THR A 351 -27.56 18.88 0.22
CA THR A 351 -28.72 19.55 -0.39
C THR A 351 -30.00 19.55 0.46
N ILE A 352 -30.01 18.87 1.61
CA ILE A 352 -31.17 18.69 2.49
C ILE A 352 -31.07 19.59 3.73
N SER A 353 -30.03 19.42 4.55
CA SER A 353 -29.87 20.20 5.80
C SER A 353 -29.06 21.48 5.63
N GLY A 354 -28.28 21.57 4.54
CA GLY A 354 -27.34 22.66 4.28
C GLY A 354 -25.97 22.50 4.95
N ILE A 355 -25.79 21.56 5.88
CA ILE A 355 -24.54 21.31 6.62
C ILE A 355 -24.10 19.85 6.46
N SER A 356 -22.84 19.62 6.14
CA SER A 356 -22.23 18.29 5.98
C SER A 356 -21.30 18.04 7.17
N GLN A 357 -21.64 17.08 8.03
CA GLN A 357 -20.83 16.73 9.20
C GLN A 357 -20.02 15.46 8.91
N PHE A 358 -18.74 15.49 9.22
CA PHE A 358 -17.84 14.36 9.03
C PHE A 358 -16.66 14.40 9.99
N GLU A 359 -16.06 13.25 10.20
CA GLU A 359 -14.80 13.06 10.88
C GLU A 359 -13.74 12.62 9.87
N VAL A 360 -12.52 13.10 10.03
CA VAL A 360 -11.34 12.61 9.29
C VAL A 360 -10.25 12.21 10.27
N THR A 361 -9.67 11.02 10.07
CA THR A 361 -8.51 10.53 10.81
C THR A 361 -7.36 10.26 9.84
N PHE A 362 -6.20 10.86 10.09
CA PHE A 362 -4.97 10.63 9.32
C PHE A 362 -4.05 9.65 10.04
N PHE A 363 -3.41 8.76 9.31
CA PHE A 363 -2.57 7.68 9.85
C PHE A 363 -1.18 7.69 9.23
N GLN A 364 -0.16 7.40 10.05
CA GLN A 364 1.22 7.28 9.55
C GLN A 364 1.49 5.89 8.95
N GLY A 365 0.78 4.86 9.42
CA GLY A 365 0.76 3.52 8.84
C GLY A 365 -0.54 3.23 8.09
N GLU A 366 -0.74 1.97 7.69
CA GLU A 366 -1.98 1.53 7.06
C GLU A 366 -3.12 1.43 8.08
N TYR A 367 -3.77 2.56 8.34
CA TYR A 367 -4.78 2.73 9.39
C TYR A 367 -4.25 2.39 10.80
N GLN A 368 -2.95 2.57 10.98
CA GLN A 368 -2.21 2.43 12.23
C GLN A 368 -1.49 3.74 12.54
N ASP A 369 -1.19 3.97 13.81
CA ASP A 369 -0.48 5.18 14.27
C ASP A 369 -1.22 6.47 13.88
N PRO A 370 -2.39 6.75 14.50
CA PRO A 370 -3.18 7.93 14.18
C PRO A 370 -2.38 9.20 14.49
N ILE A 371 -2.27 10.07 13.50
CA ILE A 371 -1.58 11.35 13.54
C ILE A 371 -2.52 12.41 14.09
N GLU A 372 -3.73 12.49 13.54
CA GLU A 372 -4.71 13.52 13.83
C GLU A 372 -6.12 13.00 13.54
N GLN A 373 -7.09 13.32 14.41
CA GLN A 373 -8.51 13.03 14.24
C GLN A 373 -9.30 14.33 14.43
N ILE A 374 -10.15 14.66 13.45
CA ILE A 374 -10.82 15.97 13.36
C ILE A 374 -12.29 15.77 12.99
N GLU A 375 -13.19 16.26 13.85
CA GLU A 375 -14.61 16.44 13.50
C GLU A 375 -14.84 17.82 12.87
N LEU A 376 -15.54 17.86 11.73
CA LEU A 376 -15.79 19.06 10.96
C LEU A 376 -17.26 19.16 10.53
N SER A 377 -17.68 20.39 10.21
CA SER A 377 -18.99 20.70 9.66
C SER A 377 -18.84 21.76 8.59
N LEU A 378 -19.15 21.42 7.34
CA LEU A 378 -19.04 22.32 6.19
C LEU A 378 -20.42 22.68 5.63
N GLN A 379 -20.67 23.96 5.36
CA GLN A 379 -21.83 24.37 4.58
C GLN A 379 -21.73 23.84 3.14
N LYS A 380 -22.83 23.86 2.39
CA LYS A 380 -22.79 23.56 0.95
C LYS A 380 -21.75 24.45 0.25
N ASP A 381 -20.90 23.83 -0.57
CA ASP A 381 -19.80 24.40 -1.33
C ASP A 381 -18.63 24.97 -0.48
N GLU A 382 -18.69 24.88 0.85
CA GLU A 382 -17.56 25.19 1.73
C GLU A 382 -16.56 24.05 1.70
N SER A 383 -15.26 24.37 1.70
CA SER A 383 -14.20 23.37 1.59
C SER A 383 -13.12 23.49 2.66
N LYS A 384 -12.51 22.35 2.99
CA LYS A 384 -11.32 22.23 3.82
C LYS A 384 -10.27 21.42 3.07
N SER A 385 -9.04 21.92 3.05
CA SER A 385 -7.91 21.26 2.36
C SER A 385 -6.75 20.97 3.32
N TRP A 386 -6.07 19.87 3.03
CA TRP A 386 -4.83 19.43 3.65
C TRP A 386 -3.79 19.16 2.57
N GLU A 387 -2.54 19.50 2.87
CA GLU A 387 -1.39 19.27 2.02
C GLU A 387 -0.37 18.46 2.82
N PHE A 388 0.00 17.28 2.33
CA PHE A 388 0.94 16.38 2.95
C PHE A 388 2.14 16.15 2.04
N GLN A 389 3.34 16.17 2.63
CA GLN A 389 4.56 15.74 1.93
C GLN A 389 4.56 14.21 1.80
N PRO A 390 5.29 13.63 0.83
CA PRO A 390 5.35 12.19 0.65
C PRO A 390 5.73 11.45 1.93
N GLY A 391 5.02 10.36 2.23
CA GLY A 391 5.26 9.52 3.41
C GLY A 391 4.97 10.21 4.76
N THR A 392 4.32 11.37 4.77
CA THR A 392 3.84 12.01 6.01
C THR A 392 2.59 11.32 6.52
N VAL A 393 1.68 10.99 5.60
CA VAL A 393 0.44 10.28 5.86
C VAL A 393 0.36 9.13 4.86
N LYS A 394 0.09 7.93 5.33
CA LYS A 394 -0.02 6.73 4.49
C LYS A 394 -1.46 6.42 4.16
N THR A 395 -2.37 6.58 5.13
CA THR A 395 -3.80 6.46 4.90
C THR A 395 -4.60 7.53 5.64
N ALA A 396 -5.81 7.78 5.17
CA ALA A 396 -6.81 8.55 5.88
C ALA A 396 -8.13 7.78 5.93
N ASP A 397 -8.88 7.91 7.00
CA ASP A 397 -10.26 7.44 7.09
C ASP A 397 -11.18 8.64 7.26
N ILE A 398 -12.27 8.69 6.49
CA ILE A 398 -13.23 9.79 6.51
C ILE A 398 -14.62 9.19 6.73
N VAL A 399 -15.28 9.56 7.83
CA VAL A 399 -16.60 9.04 8.20
C VAL A 399 -17.59 10.19 8.29
N THR A 400 -18.69 10.11 7.56
CA THR A 400 -19.81 11.05 7.68
C THR A 400 -20.72 10.68 8.85
N GLY A 401 -21.26 11.69 9.55
CA GLY A 401 -22.13 11.45 10.71
C GLY A 401 -23.61 11.19 10.36
N ASP A 402 -24.40 10.89 11.40
CA ASP A 402 -25.85 10.58 11.37
C ASP A 402 -26.76 11.68 10.82
N SER A 403 -26.23 12.88 10.60
CA SER A 403 -26.98 14.01 10.09
C SER A 403 -26.86 14.09 8.58
N ASN A 404 -27.99 14.34 7.91
CA ASN A 404 -28.24 14.08 6.50
C ASN A 404 -27.30 14.76 5.45
N GLY A 405 -25.96 14.67 5.54
CA GLY A 405 -25.01 15.49 4.81
C GLY A 405 -23.87 14.73 4.18
N GLY A 406 -23.91 14.65 2.84
CA GLY A 406 -22.82 14.12 2.05
C GLY A 406 -21.69 15.12 1.83
N ILE A 407 -20.49 14.59 1.56
CA ILE A 407 -19.30 15.37 1.22
C ILE A 407 -18.71 14.90 -0.11
N LYS A 408 -18.13 15.85 -0.85
CA LYS A 408 -17.26 15.56 -2.00
C LYS A 408 -15.81 15.61 -1.54
N ILE A 409 -15.04 14.61 -1.93
CA ILE A 409 -13.61 14.53 -1.63
C ILE A 409 -12.85 14.62 -2.95
N ILE A 410 -11.79 15.42 -2.98
CA ILE A 410 -10.85 15.54 -4.09
C ILE A 410 -9.48 15.19 -3.52
N LEU A 411 -8.88 14.11 -4.02
CA LEU A 411 -7.54 13.65 -3.67
C LEU A 411 -6.64 13.83 -4.89
N GLU A 412 -5.63 14.67 -4.75
CA GLU A 412 -4.61 14.90 -5.77
C GLU A 412 -3.26 14.39 -5.27
N GLN A 413 -2.57 13.59 -6.08
CA GLN A 413 -1.26 13.04 -5.77
C GLN A 413 -0.31 13.36 -6.92
N SER A 414 0.70 14.17 -6.65
CA SER A 414 1.65 14.66 -7.66
C SER A 414 3.10 14.30 -7.28
N PRO A 415 3.96 13.91 -8.22
CA PRO A 415 5.38 13.76 -7.95
C PRO A 415 5.96 15.10 -7.47
N ILE A 416 6.94 15.06 -6.56
CA ILE A 416 7.66 16.28 -6.19
C ILE A 416 8.41 16.75 -7.43
N LYS A 417 8.04 17.94 -7.92
CA LYS A 417 8.83 18.63 -8.93
C LYS A 417 10.13 19.08 -8.27
N LYS A 418 11.22 18.33 -8.50
CA LYS A 418 12.55 18.66 -7.97
C LYS A 418 13.00 19.98 -8.58
N THR A 419 13.06 21.01 -7.75
CA THR A 419 13.59 22.31 -8.16
C THR A 419 15.11 22.27 -8.05
N GLU A 420 15.81 22.36 -9.19
CA GLU A 420 17.25 22.58 -9.21
C GLU A 420 17.55 24.00 -8.74
N LEU A 421 18.40 24.14 -7.71
CA LEU A 421 18.85 25.43 -7.25
C LEU A 421 19.99 25.94 -8.14
N SER A 422 19.93 27.23 -8.49
CA SER A 422 21.10 27.95 -9.01
C SER A 422 22.21 28.02 -7.95
N GLU A 423 23.44 28.31 -8.38
CA GLU A 423 24.58 28.47 -7.45
C GLU A 423 24.36 29.60 -6.43
N GLU A 424 23.65 30.67 -6.84
CA GLU A 424 23.30 31.81 -5.98
C GLU A 424 22.27 31.41 -4.91
N GLU A 425 21.22 30.67 -5.30
CA GLU A 425 20.22 30.16 -4.35
C GLU A 425 20.81 29.13 -3.38
N ALA A 426 21.70 28.25 -3.88
CA ALA A 426 22.43 27.31 -3.03
C ALA A 426 23.33 28.05 -2.03
N GLU A 427 24.00 29.14 -2.43
CA GLU A 427 24.77 29.99 -1.52
C GLU A 427 23.89 30.69 -0.51
N GLN A 428 22.75 31.22 -0.92
CA GLN A 428 21.77 31.82 -0.02
C GLN A 428 21.27 30.81 1.02
N LEU A 429 20.99 29.57 0.61
CA LEU A 429 20.59 28.50 1.52
C LEU A 429 21.71 28.16 2.53
N ARG A 430 22.96 28.06 2.06
CA ARG A 430 24.13 27.85 2.94
C ARG A 430 24.26 28.97 3.96
N GLN A 431 24.20 30.22 3.53
CA GLN A 431 24.31 31.38 4.42
C GLN A 431 23.17 31.43 5.42
N ALA A 432 21.94 31.10 5.01
CA ALA A 432 20.80 31.00 5.91
C ALA A 432 21.04 29.96 7.02
N ILE A 433 21.62 28.80 6.69
CA ILE A 433 21.98 27.78 7.68
C ILE A 433 23.03 28.31 8.67
N TYR A 434 24.12 28.92 8.19
CA TYR A 434 25.16 29.49 9.06
C TYR A 434 24.64 30.63 9.94
N GLN A 435 23.74 31.44 9.41
CA GLN A 435 23.11 32.56 10.13
C GLN A 435 21.92 32.12 10.98
N LYS A 436 21.55 30.84 10.95
CA LYS A 436 20.43 30.25 11.69
C LYS A 436 19.07 30.86 11.29
N ASP A 437 18.94 31.31 10.05
CA ASP A 437 17.70 31.85 9.48
C ASP A 437 16.75 30.74 9.03
N LEU A 438 15.83 30.37 9.92
CA LEU A 438 14.82 29.34 9.66
C LEU A 438 13.80 29.76 8.58
N GLY A 439 13.56 31.06 8.40
CA GLY A 439 12.56 31.57 7.47
C GLY A 439 12.94 31.26 6.02
N ILE A 440 14.19 31.56 5.66
CA ILE A 440 14.72 31.28 4.32
C ILE A 440 14.77 29.77 4.07
N VAL A 441 15.27 28.98 5.04
CA VAL A 441 15.34 27.52 4.90
C VAL A 441 13.96 26.92 4.65
N ARG A 442 12.94 27.31 5.44
CA ARG A 442 11.55 26.85 5.22
C ARG A 442 10.98 27.31 3.89
N SER A 443 11.27 28.56 3.48
CA SER A 443 10.81 29.07 2.20
C SER A 443 11.37 28.25 1.04
N MET A 444 12.65 27.88 1.09
CA MET A 444 13.30 27.09 0.05
C MET A 444 12.89 25.62 0.09
N LEU A 445 12.69 25.02 1.26
CA LEU A 445 12.12 23.67 1.36
C LEU A 445 10.74 23.58 0.69
N LYS A 446 9.90 24.62 0.89
CA LYS A 446 8.57 24.71 0.25
C LYS A 446 8.61 24.84 -1.27
N THR A 447 9.74 25.22 -1.88
CA THR A 447 9.84 25.26 -3.35
C THR A 447 10.12 23.89 -3.97
N GLY A 448 10.17 22.81 -3.18
CA GLY A 448 10.41 21.45 -3.68
C GLY A 448 11.87 21.17 -4.03
N ILE A 449 12.82 21.80 -3.31
CA ILE A 449 14.24 21.46 -3.45
C ILE A 449 14.47 20.00 -3.04
N ASP A 450 15.41 19.32 -3.68
CA ASP A 450 15.77 17.94 -3.28
C ASP A 450 16.29 17.95 -1.83
N PRO A 451 15.65 17.25 -0.88
CA PRO A 451 16.09 17.21 0.52
C PRO A 451 17.48 16.56 0.68
N ASN A 452 17.94 15.82 -0.34
CA ASN A 452 19.26 15.19 -0.40
C ASN A 452 20.32 16.07 -1.08
N LEU A 453 20.01 17.33 -1.37
CA LEU A 453 20.92 18.26 -2.02
C LEU A 453 22.28 18.30 -1.32
N ILE A 454 23.35 18.12 -2.09
CA ILE A 454 24.72 18.34 -1.62
C ILE A 454 25.03 19.83 -1.72
N LEU A 455 25.10 20.50 -0.56
CA LEU A 455 25.25 21.95 -0.51
C LEU A 455 26.69 22.42 -0.46
N PHE A 456 27.58 21.69 0.21
CA PHE A 456 28.96 22.12 0.41
C PHE A 456 29.91 20.93 0.41
N ALA A 457 30.87 20.93 -0.52
CA ALA A 457 31.79 19.82 -0.75
C ALA A 457 31.05 18.49 -0.96
N THR A 458 30.87 17.72 0.10
CA THR A 458 30.17 16.42 0.12
C THR A 458 29.05 16.35 1.16
N ASP A 459 28.76 17.45 1.87
CA ASP A 459 27.74 17.51 2.91
C ASP A 459 26.35 17.75 2.28
N SER A 460 25.40 16.89 2.63
CA SER A 460 23.98 17.11 2.31
C SER A 460 23.42 18.30 3.08
N LEU A 461 22.26 18.81 2.65
CA LEU A 461 21.50 19.84 3.35
C LEU A 461 21.30 19.48 4.83
N LEU A 462 20.90 18.25 5.12
CA LEU A 462 20.74 17.77 6.49
C LEU A 462 22.09 17.77 7.25
N MET A 463 23.18 17.30 6.65
CA MET A 463 24.49 17.29 7.30
C MET A 463 24.97 18.70 7.64
N LEU A 464 24.82 19.64 6.72
CA LEU A 464 25.23 21.03 6.91
C LEU A 464 24.41 21.70 8.02
N ALA A 465 23.10 21.48 8.03
CA ALA A 465 22.21 21.95 9.08
C ALA A 465 22.50 21.31 10.45
N CYS A 466 22.86 20.03 10.49
CA CYS A 466 23.29 19.37 11.73
C CYS A 466 24.58 19.99 12.28
N ALA A 467 25.55 20.29 11.41
CA ALA A 467 26.82 20.88 11.82
C ALA A 467 26.73 22.34 12.28
N ASN A 468 25.83 23.15 11.70
CA ASN A 468 25.84 24.61 11.89
C ASN A 468 24.49 25.23 12.28
N GLY A 469 23.38 24.52 12.02
CA GLY A 469 22.02 25.02 12.21
C GLY A 469 21.49 24.83 13.64
N THR A 470 20.17 24.97 13.75
CA THR A 470 19.41 24.83 15.00
C THR A 470 18.55 23.58 14.99
N GLU A 471 18.08 23.17 16.18
CA GLU A 471 17.09 22.09 16.34
C GLU A 471 15.88 22.25 15.40
N SER A 472 15.28 23.44 15.35
CA SER A 472 14.08 23.70 14.54
C SER A 472 14.36 23.63 13.04
N MET A 473 15.58 23.97 12.61
CA MET A 473 16.00 23.87 11.22
C MET A 473 16.18 22.40 10.82
N VAL A 474 16.86 21.61 11.66
CA VAL A 474 17.01 20.16 11.42
C VAL A 474 15.64 19.48 11.40
N ARG A 475 14.75 19.80 12.35
CA ARG A 475 13.37 19.28 12.34
C ARG A 475 12.64 19.61 11.04
N SER A 476 12.68 20.88 10.61
CA SER A 476 12.06 21.27 9.34
C SER A 476 12.66 20.60 8.12
N ILE A 477 13.94 20.22 8.11
CA ILE A 477 14.53 19.43 7.02
C ILE A 477 14.09 17.97 7.10
N LEU A 478 14.05 17.37 8.30
CA LEU A 478 13.59 15.99 8.51
C LEU A 478 12.12 15.78 8.13
N ASP A 479 11.29 16.83 8.22
CA ASP A 479 9.90 16.82 7.75
C ASP A 479 9.81 16.51 6.23
N TYR A 480 10.89 16.73 5.47
CA TYR A 480 10.99 16.39 4.04
C TYR A 480 11.74 15.08 3.78
N ARG A 481 11.84 14.20 4.79
CA ARG A 481 12.38 12.82 4.67
C ARG A 481 13.69 12.70 3.84
N PRO A 482 14.74 13.48 4.14
CA PRO A 482 16.05 13.27 3.53
C PRO A 482 16.58 11.86 3.85
N ASP A 483 17.49 11.35 3.02
CA ASP A 483 18.31 10.19 3.34
C ASP A 483 19.20 10.51 4.55
N ILE A 484 18.71 10.10 5.72
CA ILE A 484 19.41 10.26 7.00
C ILE A 484 20.67 9.39 7.08
N ASN A 485 20.77 8.35 6.26
CA ASN A 485 21.90 7.41 6.26
C ASN A 485 23.00 7.80 5.27
N TYR A 486 22.80 8.86 4.48
CA TYR A 486 23.81 9.40 3.58
C TYR A 486 25.13 9.66 4.33
N GLN A 487 26.23 9.19 3.73
CA GLN A 487 27.59 9.38 4.23
C GLN A 487 28.42 10.14 3.19
N ASP A 488 29.18 11.13 3.65
CA ASP A 488 30.17 11.80 2.81
C ASP A 488 31.37 10.89 2.49
N MET A 489 32.29 11.37 1.64
CA MET A 489 33.50 10.64 1.24
C MET A 489 34.43 10.27 2.42
N TYR A 490 34.21 10.82 3.61
CA TYR A 490 34.95 10.51 4.83
C TYR A 490 34.16 9.63 5.80
N GLY A 491 32.94 9.19 5.44
CA GLY A 491 32.05 8.41 6.29
C GLY A 491 31.26 9.24 7.32
N ASN A 492 31.27 10.58 7.25
CA ASN A 492 30.41 11.37 8.12
C ASN A 492 28.98 11.35 7.59
N ASN A 493 28.02 11.24 8.49
CA ASN A 493 26.60 11.49 8.24
C ASN A 493 26.04 12.59 9.17
N ALA A 494 24.74 12.84 9.08
CA ALA A 494 24.03 13.82 9.90
C ALA A 494 24.29 13.65 11.40
N LEU A 495 24.25 12.41 11.92
CA LEU A 495 24.49 12.12 13.34
C LEU A 495 25.91 12.52 13.77
N THR A 496 26.92 12.11 13.00
CA THR A 496 28.31 12.41 13.33
C THR A 496 28.66 13.89 13.18
N LYS A 497 27.98 14.63 12.28
CA LYS A 497 28.12 16.08 12.08
C LYS A 497 27.41 16.87 13.18
N ALA A 498 26.25 16.41 13.64
CA ALA A 498 25.52 17.03 14.76
C ALA A 498 26.39 17.15 16.02
N MET A 499 27.25 16.17 16.29
CA MET A 499 28.14 16.18 17.47
C MET A 499 29.22 17.27 17.42
N ASP A 500 29.51 17.80 16.22
CA ASP A 500 30.45 18.89 16.00
C ASP A 500 29.78 20.27 16.18
N ASN A 501 28.45 20.32 16.39
CA ASN A 501 27.68 21.54 16.68
C ASN A 501 27.58 21.79 18.19
N TYR A 502 28.57 22.46 18.77
CA TYR A 502 28.73 22.66 20.22
C TYR A 502 27.51 23.33 20.88
N ASP A 503 26.77 24.16 20.14
CA ASP A 503 25.63 24.92 20.64
C ASP A 503 24.34 24.10 20.71
N ASN A 504 24.16 23.10 19.82
CA ASN A 504 22.85 22.46 19.60
C ASN A 504 22.87 20.93 19.56
N TYR A 505 24.04 20.27 19.63
CA TYR A 505 24.10 18.81 19.51
C TYR A 505 23.19 18.08 20.51
N GLN A 506 23.04 18.58 21.75
CA GLN A 506 22.20 17.97 22.78
C GLN A 506 20.72 17.88 22.38
N LYS A 507 20.27 18.76 21.48
CA LYS A 507 18.90 18.81 20.96
C LYS A 507 18.77 18.12 19.60
N ILE A 508 19.78 18.29 18.74
CA ILE A 508 19.78 17.71 17.39
C ILE A 508 19.97 16.18 17.43
N VAL A 509 20.83 15.68 18.31
CA VAL A 509 21.14 14.24 18.39
C VAL A 509 19.91 13.39 18.73
N PRO A 510 19.09 13.72 19.75
CA PRO A 510 17.84 13.01 20.00
C PRO A 510 16.91 12.99 18.79
N LEU A 511 16.72 14.12 18.10
CA LEU A 511 15.88 14.19 16.91
C LEU A 511 16.32 13.23 15.81
N LEU A 512 17.62 13.11 15.56
CA LEU A 512 18.14 12.20 14.54
C LEU A 512 17.93 10.73 14.93
N LEU A 513 18.14 10.39 16.20
CA LEU A 513 17.90 9.04 16.72
C LEU A 513 16.41 8.67 16.75
N GLU A 514 15.54 9.65 17.00
CA GLU A 514 14.08 9.51 16.84
C GLU A 514 13.69 9.29 15.39
N ALA A 515 14.37 9.98 14.45
CA ALA A 515 14.20 9.77 13.02
C ALA A 515 14.75 8.43 12.51
N GLY A 516 15.35 7.60 13.38
CA GLY A 516 15.78 6.24 13.04
C GLY A 516 17.18 6.13 12.43
N ILE A 517 18.02 7.17 12.55
CA ILE A 517 19.41 7.09 12.07
C ILE A 517 20.18 6.01 12.84
N ASN A 518 21.04 5.26 12.15
CA ASN A 518 21.81 4.19 12.78
C ASN A 518 22.81 4.74 13.83
N PRO A 519 22.70 4.38 15.13
CA PRO A 519 23.62 4.87 16.16
C PRO A 519 25.04 4.28 16.06
N ASN A 520 25.23 3.25 15.23
CA ASN A 520 26.54 2.64 14.93
C ASN A 520 27.29 3.34 13.78
N SER A 521 26.82 4.51 13.35
CA SER A 521 27.47 5.31 12.33
C SER A 521 28.95 5.56 12.65
N SER A 522 29.80 5.48 11.63
CA SER A 522 31.26 5.57 11.79
C SER A 522 31.89 6.44 10.71
N VAL A 523 32.79 7.32 11.12
CA VAL A 523 33.63 8.13 10.23
C VAL A 523 34.86 7.31 9.84
N GLY A 524 35.21 7.28 8.57
CA GLY A 524 36.26 6.46 7.97
C GLY A 524 35.69 5.41 7.01
N SER A 525 36.57 4.55 6.46
CA SER A 525 36.13 3.40 5.67
C SER A 525 35.79 2.21 6.57
N ALA A 526 35.11 1.20 6.03
CA ALA A 526 34.83 -0.05 6.74
C ALA A 526 36.09 -0.72 7.33
N GLU A 527 37.23 -0.58 6.64
CA GLU A 527 38.53 -1.10 7.09
C GLU A 527 39.29 -0.15 8.03
N GLN A 528 38.95 1.15 8.03
CA GLN A 528 39.65 2.19 8.78
C GLN A 528 38.67 3.15 9.47
N ILE A 529 37.95 2.65 10.47
CA ILE A 529 37.07 3.46 11.30
C ILE A 529 37.88 4.47 12.11
N ASN A 530 37.83 5.75 11.75
CA ASN A 530 38.52 6.81 12.48
C ASN A 530 37.81 7.17 13.78
N SER A 531 36.47 7.22 13.76
CA SER A 531 35.64 7.48 14.94
C SER A 531 34.25 6.87 14.78
N THR A 532 33.64 6.48 15.89
CA THR A 532 32.25 5.99 15.93
C THR A 532 31.35 7.10 16.50
N ALA A 533 30.06 7.08 16.19
CA ALA A 533 29.11 8.04 16.75
C ALA A 533 29.07 7.93 18.30
N LEU A 534 28.99 6.70 18.83
CA LEU A 534 29.13 6.46 20.28
C LEU A 534 30.47 7.00 20.83
N GLY A 535 31.59 6.82 20.12
CA GLY A 535 32.89 7.33 20.53
C GLY A 535 33.00 8.85 20.51
N LYS A 536 32.36 9.53 19.55
CA LYS A 536 32.30 10.99 19.47
C LYS A 536 31.47 11.56 20.64
N ILE A 537 30.27 11.04 20.90
CA ILE A 537 29.45 11.50 22.04
C ILE A 537 30.11 11.15 23.38
N THR A 538 30.80 10.02 23.48
CA THR A 538 31.62 9.66 24.65
C THR A 538 32.73 10.67 24.86
N THR A 539 33.44 11.09 23.80
CA THR A 539 34.47 12.13 23.89
C THR A 539 33.90 13.45 24.40
N ARG A 540 32.68 13.81 23.98
CA ARG A 540 31.94 14.98 24.45
C ARG A 540 31.60 14.90 25.93
N ALA A 541 30.99 13.80 26.35
CA ALA A 541 30.65 13.54 27.75
C ALA A 541 31.90 13.54 28.65
N LEU A 542 33.05 13.05 28.17
CA LEU A 542 34.31 13.10 28.90
C LEU A 542 34.90 14.52 29.02
N GLN A 543 34.64 15.39 28.04
CA GLN A 543 35.10 16.78 28.07
C GLN A 543 34.24 17.65 29.00
N ASN A 544 32.92 17.58 28.85
CA ASN A 544 31.98 18.45 29.55
C ASN A 544 31.63 17.91 30.95
N GLN A 545 31.60 16.59 31.11
CA GLN A 545 31.25 15.88 32.35
C GLN A 545 29.88 16.27 32.93
N SER A 546 28.92 16.59 32.06
CA SER A 546 27.56 16.96 32.46
C SER A 546 26.61 15.77 32.51
N GLU A 547 25.52 15.89 33.26
CA GLU A 547 24.49 14.84 33.33
C GLU A 547 23.85 14.62 31.95
N GLU A 548 23.56 15.71 31.25
CA GLU A 548 22.94 15.71 29.93
C GLU A 548 23.75 14.89 28.92
N ASP A 549 25.07 15.01 28.92
CA ASP A 549 25.92 14.26 27.99
C ASP A 549 26.01 12.78 28.35
N TYR A 550 25.98 12.45 29.65
CA TYR A 550 25.87 11.06 30.08
C TYR A 550 24.53 10.45 29.68
N GLN A 551 23.43 11.22 29.70
CA GLN A 551 22.13 10.77 29.21
C GLN A 551 22.15 10.58 27.69
N LEU A 552 22.86 11.41 26.93
CA LEU A 552 23.04 11.16 25.50
C LEU A 552 23.81 9.87 25.23
N VAL A 553 24.90 9.58 25.97
CA VAL A 553 25.59 8.29 25.84
C VAL A 553 24.65 7.12 26.16
N ARG A 554 23.81 7.25 27.20
CA ARG A 554 22.80 6.25 27.53
C ARG A 554 21.78 6.07 26.39
N LEU A 555 21.28 7.16 25.83
CA LEU A 555 20.32 7.15 24.73
C LEU A 555 20.88 6.40 23.50
N PHE A 556 22.17 6.59 23.18
CA PHE A 556 22.83 5.81 22.12
C PHE A 556 22.76 4.31 22.39
N LEU A 557 23.11 3.90 23.61
CA LEU A 557 23.11 2.49 24.00
C LEU A 557 21.68 1.90 23.99
N GLU A 558 20.69 2.66 24.46
CA GLU A 558 19.27 2.29 24.40
C GLU A 558 18.75 2.14 22.96
N LYS A 559 19.28 2.94 22.03
CA LYS A 559 18.98 2.83 20.59
C LYS A 559 19.79 1.75 19.87
N GLY A 560 20.56 0.94 20.57
CA GLY A 560 21.30 -0.19 19.99
C GLY A 560 22.71 0.14 19.48
N ALA A 561 23.33 1.20 20.00
CA ALA A 561 24.76 1.41 19.76
C ALA A 561 25.57 0.23 20.31
N ASN A 562 26.43 -0.35 19.48
CA ASN A 562 27.40 -1.35 19.85
C ASN A 562 28.45 -0.72 20.77
N VAL A 563 28.38 -1.09 22.05
CA VAL A 563 29.23 -0.56 23.12
C VAL A 563 30.72 -0.85 22.91
N ASP A 564 31.04 -1.88 22.14
CA ASP A 564 32.41 -2.33 21.84
C ASP A 564 32.91 -1.89 20.46
N LEU A 565 32.11 -1.12 19.71
CA LEU A 565 32.53 -0.63 18.40
C LEU A 565 33.76 0.27 18.55
N SER A 566 34.88 -0.22 18.04
CA SER A 566 36.20 0.39 18.23
C SER A 566 36.68 1.17 17.01
N THR A 567 37.57 2.12 17.23
CA THR A 567 38.27 2.82 16.13
C THR A 567 39.37 1.93 15.55
N LYS A 568 40.04 2.39 14.48
CA LYS A 568 41.19 1.72 13.85
C LYS A 568 42.37 1.47 14.78
N THR A 569 42.42 2.18 15.92
CA THR A 569 43.41 1.94 16.97
C THR A 569 42.97 0.86 17.96
N GLY A 570 41.84 0.19 17.73
CA GLY A 570 41.22 -0.77 18.64
C GLY A 570 40.66 -0.13 19.91
N THR A 571 40.49 1.19 19.94
CA THR A 571 40.07 1.89 21.15
C THR A 571 38.55 1.87 21.27
N THR A 572 38.04 1.26 22.36
CA THR A 572 36.60 1.21 22.69
C THR A 572 36.17 2.38 23.60
N PRO A 573 34.87 2.71 23.68
CA PRO A 573 34.34 3.67 24.66
C PRO A 573 34.75 3.36 26.11
N LEU A 574 34.74 2.08 26.52
CA LEU A 574 35.19 1.65 27.85
C LEU A 574 36.68 1.97 28.10
N MET A 575 37.54 1.80 27.10
CA MET A 575 38.94 2.20 27.18
C MET A 575 39.08 3.73 27.32
N GLN A 576 38.29 4.51 26.57
CA GLN A 576 38.31 5.98 26.66
C GLN A 576 37.92 6.46 28.06
N SER A 577 36.83 5.95 28.65
CA SER A 577 36.39 6.34 29.99
C SER A 577 37.40 5.92 31.07
N SER A 578 37.98 4.72 30.94
CA SER A 578 39.00 4.21 31.85
C SER A 578 40.30 5.01 31.79
N TYR A 579 40.73 5.42 30.60
CA TYR A 579 41.91 6.28 30.43
C TYR A 579 41.73 7.69 30.97
N LYS A 580 40.50 8.20 30.96
CA LYS A 580 40.14 9.53 31.46
C LYS A 580 39.74 9.56 32.93
N GLY A 581 39.60 8.40 33.57
CA GLY A 581 39.22 8.32 34.98
C GLY A 581 37.73 8.58 35.24
N ASN A 582 36.88 8.44 34.22
CA ASN A 582 35.45 8.70 34.37
C ASN A 582 34.73 7.44 34.85
N LEU A 583 34.50 7.35 36.17
CA LEU A 583 33.84 6.20 36.77
C LEU A 583 32.41 6.00 36.25
N LYS A 584 31.66 7.08 36.07
CA LYS A 584 30.24 7.01 35.69
C LYS A 584 30.04 6.41 34.30
N LEU A 585 30.80 6.86 33.30
CA LEU A 585 30.77 6.28 31.95
C LEU A 585 31.31 4.84 31.94
N THR A 586 32.34 4.56 32.74
CA THR A 586 32.87 3.19 32.86
C THR A 586 31.80 2.24 33.40
N GLN A 587 31.08 2.63 34.45
CA GLN A 587 29.94 1.87 34.97
C GLN A 587 28.84 1.71 33.92
N LEU A 588 28.49 2.79 33.22
CA LEU A 588 27.46 2.76 32.18
C LEU A 588 27.82 1.77 31.07
N PHE A 589 29.04 1.81 30.52
CA PHE A 589 29.43 0.87 29.47
C PHE A 589 29.42 -0.59 29.94
N LEU A 590 29.89 -0.87 31.16
CA LEU A 590 29.82 -2.22 31.74
C LEU A 590 28.37 -2.70 31.95
N GLN A 591 27.46 -1.79 32.34
CA GLN A 591 26.02 -2.12 32.46
C GLN A 591 25.40 -2.56 31.12
N TYR A 592 25.87 -1.99 30.01
CA TYR A 592 25.44 -2.36 28.66
C TYR A 592 26.33 -3.44 28.02
N GLY A 593 27.11 -4.16 28.83
CA GLY A 593 27.80 -5.38 28.40
C GLY A 593 29.14 -5.18 27.70
N ALA A 594 29.80 -4.03 27.87
CA ALA A 594 31.12 -3.79 27.28
C ALA A 594 32.16 -4.86 27.67
N ASP A 595 32.85 -5.41 26.67
CA ASP A 595 33.92 -6.38 26.91
C ASP A 595 35.19 -5.68 27.43
N LYS A 596 35.42 -5.86 28.73
CA LYS A 596 36.60 -5.32 29.43
C LYS A 596 37.93 -5.98 29.04
N GLU A 597 37.91 -7.12 28.36
CA GLU A 597 39.10 -7.87 27.92
C GLU A 597 39.59 -7.48 26.53
N LEU A 598 38.83 -6.65 25.79
CA LEU A 598 39.26 -6.11 24.51
C LEU A 598 40.58 -5.35 24.65
N LYS A 599 41.39 -5.41 23.59
CA LYS A 599 42.73 -4.83 23.54
C LYS A 599 42.81 -3.84 22.39
N ASP A 600 43.41 -2.69 22.65
CA ASP A 600 43.77 -1.76 21.59
C ASP A 600 44.88 -2.33 20.69
N ALA A 601 45.24 -1.62 19.63
CA ALA A 601 46.31 -2.02 18.70
C ALA A 601 47.70 -2.15 19.36
N LYS A 602 47.87 -1.69 20.61
CA LYS A 602 49.10 -1.84 21.41
C LYS A 602 48.98 -2.96 22.45
N GLY A 603 47.89 -3.71 22.45
CA GLY A 603 47.63 -4.79 23.40
C GLY A 603 47.14 -4.31 24.78
N VAL A 604 46.70 -3.06 24.91
CA VAL A 604 46.29 -2.45 26.19
C VAL A 604 44.78 -2.58 26.39
N THR A 605 44.36 -3.12 27.53
CA THR A 605 42.95 -3.22 27.94
C THR A 605 42.49 -1.98 28.72
N ALA A 606 41.18 -1.84 28.94
CA ALA A 606 40.62 -0.80 29.82
C ALA A 606 41.26 -0.81 31.23
N LEU A 607 41.45 -2.01 31.81
CA LEU A 607 42.13 -2.18 33.10
C LEU A 607 43.58 -1.71 33.04
N GLY A 608 44.30 -2.02 31.96
CA GLY A 608 45.66 -1.56 31.74
C GLY A 608 45.76 -0.03 31.69
N MET A 609 44.81 0.64 31.04
CA MET A 609 44.73 2.10 30.99
C MET A 609 44.46 2.71 32.37
N ALA A 610 43.52 2.15 33.13
CA ALA A 610 43.20 2.60 34.49
C ALA A 610 44.39 2.41 35.45
N LYS A 611 45.08 1.26 35.40
CA LYS A 611 46.30 0.98 36.18
C LYS A 611 47.43 1.96 35.87
N LYS A 612 47.66 2.24 34.58
CA LYS A 612 48.69 3.21 34.15
C LYS A 612 48.43 4.62 34.69
N LYS A 613 47.17 5.00 34.88
CA LYS A 613 46.77 6.32 35.38
C LYS A 613 46.52 6.37 36.89
N GLY A 614 46.40 5.23 37.55
CA GLY A 614 46.19 5.13 39.00
C GLY A 614 44.75 5.34 39.47
N TYR A 615 43.74 5.13 38.61
CA TYR A 615 42.33 5.31 38.95
C TYR A 615 41.77 4.12 39.74
N GLN A 616 41.98 4.12 41.06
CA GLN A 616 41.69 2.98 41.95
C GLN A 616 40.23 2.47 41.89
N GLU A 617 39.25 3.37 41.86
CA GLU A 617 37.83 2.98 41.82
C GLU A 617 37.48 2.23 40.52
N ILE A 618 38.05 2.67 39.39
CA ILE A 618 37.87 2.01 38.09
C ILE A 618 38.63 0.69 38.04
N ILE A 619 39.84 0.62 38.62
CA ILE A 619 40.60 -0.63 38.71
C ILE A 619 39.78 -1.69 39.47
N GLN A 620 39.24 -1.33 40.64
CA GLN A 620 38.40 -2.24 41.43
C GLN A 620 37.12 -2.63 40.69
N LEU A 621 36.53 -1.72 39.91
CA LEU A 621 35.35 -2.00 39.11
C LEU A 621 35.62 -3.00 37.99
N LEU A 622 36.76 -2.88 37.30
CA LEU A 622 37.14 -3.74 36.18
C LEU A 622 37.72 -5.09 36.60
N GLU A 623 38.27 -5.20 37.82
CA GLU A 623 38.78 -6.46 38.37
C GLU A 623 37.68 -7.41 38.90
N LYS A 624 36.49 -6.86 39.19
CA LYS A 624 35.27 -7.66 39.45
C LYS A 624 34.75 -8.24 38.15
#